data_AF-A0A483J5P8-F1
#
_entry.id   AF-A0A483J5P8-F1
#
_cell.length_a   1.000
_cell.length_b   1.000
_cell.length_c   1.000
_cell.angle_alpha   90.00
_cell.angle_beta   90.00
_cell.angle_gamma   90.00
#
_symmetry.space_group_name_H-M   'P 1'
#
loop_
_entity.id
_entity.type
_entity.pdbx_description
1 polymer ?
#
loop_
_entity_poly.entity_id
_entity_poly.type
_entity_poly.pdbx_seq_one_letter_code
_entity_poly.pdbx_strand_id
1 'polypeptide(L)'
;MTDIATFTNEQLIAVCRADVAEMSKFLKEGEFSNPSRAAMYLRITEIALAALMGEFSFARIQVRREHAEWSHATFGNVGPAGPLKHLSIEALEAATEPNDHSEWADMQFLMWDAQRRAGITDEQITQAMIDKLAVNKARQWPEPKDGEPRMHLRSEDESLNARRRRNRESNARARERETPAQRKARLEKNRLKMALRRKGGAK
;
A
#
# COMPACT_ATOMS: atom_id res chain seq x y z
N MET A 1 -39.70 2.45 -16.28
CA MET A 1 -38.43 2.09 -15.63
C MET A 1 -37.84 3.37 -15.09
N THR A 2 -37.54 3.41 -13.80
CA THR A 2 -36.88 4.55 -13.16
C THR A 2 -35.49 4.71 -13.77
N ASP A 3 -35.08 5.93 -14.10
CA ASP A 3 -33.76 6.19 -14.66
C ASP A 3 -32.68 6.10 -13.57
N ILE A 4 -32.25 4.86 -13.31
CA ILE A 4 -31.24 4.52 -12.32
C ILE A 4 -29.86 5.14 -12.63
N ALA A 5 -29.65 5.71 -13.82
CA ALA A 5 -28.38 6.33 -14.20
C ALA A 5 -28.05 7.58 -13.36
N THR A 6 -29.05 8.15 -12.69
CA THR A 6 -28.90 9.36 -11.85
C THR A 6 -28.78 9.05 -10.35
N PHE A 7 -28.84 7.77 -9.96
CA PHE A 7 -28.94 7.39 -8.56
C PHE A 7 -27.57 7.46 -7.86
N THR A 8 -27.56 7.94 -6.62
CA THR A 8 -26.40 7.80 -5.73
C THR A 8 -26.19 6.33 -5.33
N ASN A 9 -25.01 5.98 -4.83
CA ASN A 9 -24.75 4.63 -4.32
C ASN A 9 -25.74 4.22 -3.22
N GLU A 10 -26.12 5.12 -2.32
CA GLU A 10 -27.12 4.85 -1.29
C GLU A 10 -28.50 4.55 -1.88
N GLN A 11 -28.89 5.30 -2.91
CA GLN A 11 -30.15 5.08 -3.62
C GLN A 11 -30.14 3.74 -4.37
N LEU A 12 -29.03 3.38 -5.02
CA LEU A 12 -28.86 2.07 -5.66
C LEU A 12 -28.91 0.92 -4.64
N ILE A 13 -28.26 1.06 -3.48
CA ILE A 13 -28.32 0.07 -2.39
C ILE A 13 -29.75 -0.08 -1.89
N ALA A 14 -30.48 1.01 -1.70
CA ALA A 14 -31.87 0.99 -1.24
C ALA A 14 -32.78 0.23 -2.22
N VAL A 15 -32.64 0.48 -3.53
CA VAL A 15 -33.37 -0.25 -4.57
C VAL A 15 -33.02 -1.73 -4.55
N CYS A 16 -31.73 -2.09 -4.60
CA CYS A 16 -31.32 -3.49 -4.60
C CYS A 16 -31.79 -4.24 -3.34
N ARG A 17 -31.82 -3.59 -2.17
CA ARG A 17 -32.38 -4.19 -0.94
C ARG A 17 -33.88 -4.46 -1.05
N ALA A 18 -34.64 -3.50 -1.57
CA ALA A 18 -36.07 -3.65 -1.77
C ALA A 18 -36.38 -4.79 -2.74
N ASP A 19 -35.69 -4.82 -3.88
CA ASP A 19 -35.84 -5.85 -4.91
C ASP A 19 -35.49 -7.25 -4.37
N VAL A 20 -34.38 -7.39 -3.62
CA VAL A 20 -34.00 -8.66 -2.98
C VAL A 20 -35.09 -9.13 -1.99
N ALA A 21 -35.61 -8.22 -1.16
CA ALA A 21 -36.63 -8.55 -0.17
C ALA A 21 -37.95 -8.99 -0.83
N GLU A 22 -38.41 -8.26 -1.84
CA GLU A 22 -39.64 -8.55 -2.56
C GLU A 22 -39.54 -9.85 -3.36
N MET A 23 -38.47 -10.04 -4.14
CA MET A 23 -38.26 -11.27 -4.93
C MET A 23 -38.10 -12.50 -4.03
N SER A 24 -37.42 -12.36 -2.88
CA SER A 24 -37.29 -13.44 -1.90
C SER A 24 -38.64 -13.84 -1.30
N LYS A 25 -39.55 -12.87 -1.08
CA LYS A 25 -40.89 -13.14 -0.59
C LYS A 25 -41.71 -13.93 -1.62
N PHE A 26 -41.81 -13.44 -2.85
CA PHE A 26 -42.56 -14.10 -3.91
C PHE A 26 -42.03 -15.50 -4.24
N LEU A 27 -40.72 -15.72 -4.16
CA LEU A 27 -40.12 -17.05 -4.31
C LEU A 27 -40.55 -18.02 -3.21
N LYS A 28 -40.64 -17.57 -1.96
CA LYS A 28 -41.10 -18.39 -0.82
C LYS A 28 -42.59 -18.71 -0.90
N GLU A 29 -43.38 -17.76 -1.39
CA GLU A 29 -44.84 -17.89 -1.52
C GLU A 29 -45.25 -18.66 -2.79
N GLY A 30 -44.30 -18.97 -3.68
CA GLY A 30 -44.54 -19.75 -4.89
C GLY A 30 -45.27 -18.98 -5.99
N GLU A 31 -45.22 -17.65 -5.96
CA GLU A 31 -46.01 -16.77 -6.84
C GLU A 31 -45.40 -16.59 -8.25
N PHE A 32 -44.19 -17.12 -8.48
CA PHE A 32 -43.54 -17.05 -9.79
C PHE A 32 -43.95 -18.22 -10.69
N SER A 33 -44.39 -17.90 -11.92
CA SER A 33 -44.61 -18.87 -12.98
C SER A 33 -43.34 -19.64 -13.40
N ASN A 34 -42.15 -19.06 -13.16
CA ASN A 34 -40.87 -19.71 -13.35
C ASN A 34 -39.92 -19.42 -12.16
N PRO A 35 -39.96 -20.24 -11.10
CA PRO A 35 -39.18 -20.00 -9.89
C PRO A 35 -37.66 -20.10 -10.10
N SER A 36 -37.19 -20.96 -11.01
CA SER A 36 -35.76 -21.07 -11.31
C SER A 36 -35.19 -19.80 -11.94
N ARG A 37 -35.95 -19.17 -12.86
CA ARG A 37 -35.55 -17.89 -13.47
C ARG A 37 -35.61 -16.75 -12.46
N ALA A 38 -36.63 -16.72 -11.60
CA ALA A 38 -36.72 -15.75 -10.51
C ALA A 38 -35.54 -15.87 -9.51
N ALA A 39 -35.14 -17.09 -9.16
CA ALA A 39 -33.98 -17.34 -8.31
C ALA A 39 -32.66 -16.87 -8.96
N MET A 40 -32.52 -17.00 -10.29
CA MET A 40 -31.36 -16.47 -11.00
C MET A 40 -31.29 -14.94 -10.92
N TYR A 41 -32.41 -14.24 -11.12
CA TYR A 41 -32.46 -12.78 -11.00
C TYR A 41 -32.18 -12.34 -9.55
N LEU A 42 -32.73 -13.03 -8.55
CA LEU A 42 -32.43 -12.76 -7.15
C LEU A 42 -30.92 -12.84 -6.87
N ARG A 43 -30.24 -13.90 -7.35
CA ARG A 43 -28.78 -14.04 -7.19
C ARG A 43 -28.01 -12.89 -7.86
N ILE A 44 -28.45 -12.43 -9.03
CA ILE A 44 -27.81 -11.30 -9.71
C ILE A 44 -27.97 -10.02 -8.87
N THR A 45 -29.16 -9.76 -8.32
CA THR A 45 -29.43 -8.61 -7.46
C THR A 45 -28.66 -8.68 -6.15
N GLU A 46 -28.51 -9.87 -5.55
CA GLU A 46 -27.67 -10.10 -4.37
C GLU A 46 -26.18 -9.82 -4.66
N ILE A 47 -25.67 -10.23 -5.82
CA ILE A 47 -24.29 -9.92 -6.24
C ILE A 47 -24.13 -8.41 -6.45
N ALA A 48 -25.08 -7.76 -7.11
CA ALA A 48 -25.06 -6.31 -7.31
C ALA A 48 -25.09 -5.55 -5.97
N LEU A 49 -25.95 -5.99 -5.05
CA LEU A 49 -26.03 -5.45 -3.69
C LEU A 49 -24.71 -5.64 -2.93
N ALA A 50 -24.12 -6.83 -3.01
CA ALA A 50 -22.82 -7.12 -2.37
C ALA A 50 -21.69 -6.27 -2.97
N ALA A 51 -21.70 -6.02 -4.29
CA ALA A 51 -20.73 -5.16 -4.95
C ALA A 51 -20.91 -3.68 -4.55
N LEU A 52 -22.14 -3.20 -4.45
CA LEU A 52 -22.47 -1.83 -4.02
C LEU A 52 -22.21 -1.60 -2.52
N MET A 53 -22.42 -2.61 -1.69
CA MET A 53 -22.18 -2.56 -0.25
C MET A 53 -20.75 -2.92 0.15
N GLY A 54 -19.95 -3.48 -0.77
CA GLY A 54 -18.55 -3.79 -0.53
C GLY A 54 -17.72 -2.52 -0.33
N GLU A 55 -16.47 -2.69 0.12
CA GLU A 55 -15.53 -1.57 0.32
C GLU A 55 -15.12 -0.83 -0.98
N PHE A 56 -15.65 -1.26 -2.12
CA PHE A 56 -15.41 -0.66 -3.43
C PHE A 56 -16.35 0.52 -3.67
N SER A 57 -15.98 1.70 -3.18
CA SER A 57 -16.64 2.94 -3.61
C SER A 57 -16.32 3.22 -5.08
N PHE A 58 -17.31 3.09 -5.96
CA PHE A 58 -17.19 3.48 -7.38
C PHE A 58 -16.69 4.92 -7.55
N ALA A 59 -17.16 5.83 -6.70
CA ALA A 59 -16.70 7.22 -6.68
C ALA A 59 -15.19 7.32 -6.39
N ARG A 60 -14.66 6.51 -5.45
CA ARG A 60 -13.23 6.49 -5.13
C ARG A 60 -12.38 5.97 -6.32
N ILE A 61 -12.88 4.97 -7.03
CA ILE A 61 -12.20 4.44 -8.24
C ILE A 61 -12.18 5.50 -9.33
N GLN A 62 -13.30 6.19 -9.55
CA GLN A 62 -13.41 7.28 -10.51
C GLN A 62 -12.44 8.42 -10.18
N VAL A 63 -12.48 8.94 -8.94
CA VAL A 63 -11.57 9.99 -8.47
C VAL A 63 -10.10 9.59 -8.66
N ARG A 64 -9.74 8.33 -8.37
CA ARG A 64 -8.37 7.85 -8.56
C ARG A 64 -7.94 7.85 -10.03
N ARG A 65 -8.84 7.53 -10.96
CA ARG A 65 -8.58 7.56 -12.41
C ARG A 65 -8.45 8.98 -12.92
N GLU A 66 -9.40 9.85 -12.59
CA GLU A 66 -9.39 11.26 -12.97
C GLU A 66 -8.13 11.96 -12.45
N HIS A 67 -7.76 11.71 -11.19
CA HIS A 67 -6.51 12.21 -10.62
C HIS A 67 -5.28 11.71 -11.40
N ALA A 68 -5.24 10.42 -11.76
CA ALA A 68 -4.12 9.86 -12.51
C ALA A 68 -3.96 10.50 -13.89
N GLU A 69 -5.07 10.72 -14.60
CA GLU A 69 -5.14 11.38 -15.91
C GLU A 69 -4.69 12.85 -15.81
N TRP A 70 -5.27 13.60 -14.87
CA TRP A 70 -4.90 15.00 -14.62
C TRP A 70 -3.41 15.15 -14.24
N SER A 71 -2.91 14.31 -13.34
CA SER A 71 -1.50 14.37 -12.91
C SER A 71 -0.55 13.97 -14.04
N HIS A 72 -0.96 13.05 -14.92
CA HIS A 72 -0.18 12.73 -16.12
C HIS A 72 -0.15 13.91 -17.12
N ALA A 73 -1.30 14.54 -17.36
CA ALA A 73 -1.39 15.71 -18.24
C ALA A 73 -0.59 16.91 -17.71
N THR A 74 -0.62 17.15 -16.41
CA THR A 74 0.01 18.30 -15.76
C THR A 74 1.52 18.12 -15.58
N PHE A 75 1.96 16.97 -15.07
CA PHE A 75 3.35 16.75 -14.66
C PHE A 75 4.13 15.83 -15.60
N GLY A 76 3.47 15.22 -16.58
CA GLY A 76 4.08 14.30 -17.53
C GLY A 76 4.59 13.01 -16.88
N ASN A 77 5.56 12.39 -17.55
CA ASN A 77 6.15 11.10 -17.16
C ASN A 77 7.31 11.25 -16.18
N VAL A 78 7.01 11.65 -14.93
CA VAL A 78 7.98 11.69 -13.82
C VAL A 78 7.87 10.45 -12.93
N GLY A 79 8.95 10.14 -12.20
CA GLY A 79 9.02 9.00 -11.29
C GLY A 79 8.36 9.25 -9.92
N PRO A 80 8.28 8.22 -9.06
CA PRO A 80 7.53 8.26 -7.80
C PRO A 80 8.16 9.12 -6.69
N ALA A 81 9.43 9.51 -6.84
CA ALA A 81 10.17 10.21 -5.80
C ALA A 81 9.64 11.62 -5.51
N GLY A 82 9.08 12.32 -6.50
CA GLY A 82 8.49 13.66 -6.31
C GLY A 82 7.27 13.59 -5.39
N PRO A 83 6.22 12.83 -5.74
CA PRO A 83 5.04 12.65 -4.91
C PRO A 83 5.36 12.13 -3.50
N LEU A 84 6.34 11.22 -3.34
CA LEU A 84 6.73 10.73 -2.02
C LEU A 84 7.41 11.80 -1.14
N LYS A 85 8.17 12.72 -1.74
CA LYS A 85 8.72 13.86 -0.99
C LYS A 85 7.62 14.83 -0.59
N HIS A 86 6.68 15.09 -1.49
CA HIS A 86 5.53 15.93 -1.19
C HIS A 86 4.66 15.32 -0.10
N LEU A 87 4.41 14.00 -0.14
CA LEU A 87 3.64 13.28 0.88
C LEU A 87 4.21 13.47 2.29
N SER A 88 5.53 13.64 2.42
CA SER A 88 6.14 13.90 3.73
C SER A 88 5.86 15.30 4.30
N ILE A 89 5.50 16.26 3.44
CA ILE A 89 5.11 17.62 3.82
C ILE A 89 3.64 17.60 4.26
N GLU A 90 2.76 17.04 3.41
CA GLU A 90 1.31 16.91 3.71
C GLU A 90 1.06 16.08 4.99
N ALA A 91 1.90 15.08 5.26
CA ALA A 91 1.81 14.33 6.51
C ALA A 91 2.09 15.17 7.77
N LEU A 92 2.91 16.23 7.65
CA LEU A 92 3.17 17.18 8.74
C LEU A 92 2.05 18.20 8.88
N GLU A 93 1.46 18.64 7.77
CA GLU A 93 0.28 19.53 7.73
C GLU A 93 -0.92 18.81 8.35
N ALA A 94 -1.23 17.58 7.90
CA ALA A 94 -2.27 16.72 8.48
C ALA A 94 -2.04 16.41 9.97
N ALA A 95 -0.79 16.29 10.42
CA ALA A 95 -0.48 16.10 11.85
C ALA A 95 -0.75 17.36 12.69
N THR A 96 -0.68 18.55 12.07
CA THR A 96 -0.97 19.84 12.71
C THR A 96 -2.48 20.09 12.74
N GLU A 97 -3.18 19.76 11.65
CA GLU A 97 -4.62 19.98 11.48
C GLU A 97 -5.37 18.68 11.16
N PRO A 98 -5.45 17.72 12.10
CA PRO A 98 -6.02 16.40 11.83
C PRO A 98 -7.51 16.41 11.48
N ASN A 99 -8.20 17.52 11.75
CA ASN A 99 -9.62 17.72 11.41
C ASN A 99 -9.82 18.30 10.00
N ASP A 100 -8.76 18.75 9.34
CA ASP A 100 -8.84 19.19 7.95
C ASP A 100 -8.78 17.95 7.03
N HIS A 101 -9.92 17.62 6.43
CA HIS A 101 -10.03 16.47 5.52
C HIS A 101 -9.27 16.67 4.21
N SER A 102 -8.93 17.91 3.83
CA SER A 102 -8.19 18.19 2.59
C SER A 102 -6.77 17.64 2.67
N GLU A 103 -6.09 17.83 3.80
CA GLU A 103 -4.75 17.29 4.08
C GLU A 103 -4.69 15.75 3.99
N TRP A 104 -5.74 15.07 4.46
CA TRP A 104 -5.88 13.62 4.29
C TRP A 104 -6.10 13.22 2.83
N ALA A 105 -6.83 14.03 2.06
CA ALA A 105 -7.05 13.80 0.64
C ALA A 105 -5.76 13.98 -0.16
N ASP A 106 -4.94 14.99 0.16
CA ASP A 106 -3.64 15.23 -0.46
C ASP A 106 -2.68 14.06 -0.23
N MET A 107 -2.64 13.52 1.00
CA MET A 107 -1.89 12.29 1.27
C MET A 107 -2.33 11.11 0.39
N GLN A 108 -3.64 10.93 0.18
CA GLN A 108 -4.17 9.85 -0.65
C GLN A 108 -3.82 10.04 -2.12
N PHE A 109 -3.95 11.25 -2.64
CA PHE A 109 -3.60 11.58 -4.02
C PHE A 109 -2.11 11.33 -4.28
N LEU A 110 -1.23 11.82 -3.42
CA LEU A 110 0.21 11.66 -3.55
C LEU A 110 0.65 10.19 -3.42
N MET A 111 0.02 9.42 -2.54
CA MET A 111 0.30 7.99 -2.42
C MET A 111 -0.13 7.20 -3.65
N TRP A 112 -1.33 7.45 -4.19
CA TRP A 112 -1.77 6.86 -5.46
C TRP A 112 -0.86 7.28 -6.62
N ASP A 113 -0.43 8.55 -6.61
CA ASP A 113 0.44 9.11 -7.63
C ASP A 113 1.79 8.36 -7.66
N ALA A 114 2.39 8.20 -6.48
CA ALA A 114 3.63 7.46 -6.30
C ALA A 114 3.50 5.99 -6.72
N GLN A 115 2.44 5.29 -6.29
CA GLN A 115 2.22 3.88 -6.61
C GLN A 115 2.15 3.65 -8.12
N ARG A 116 1.32 4.42 -8.83
CA ARG A 116 1.17 4.22 -10.28
C ARG A 116 2.47 4.55 -11.04
N ARG A 117 3.22 5.59 -10.61
CA ARG A 117 4.51 5.96 -11.22
C ARG A 117 5.60 4.93 -10.95
N ALA A 118 5.48 4.16 -9.86
CA ALA A 118 6.34 3.02 -9.57
C ALA A 118 5.90 1.73 -10.28
N GLY A 119 4.76 1.74 -11.00
CA GLY A 119 4.20 0.54 -11.63
C GLY A 119 3.66 -0.48 -10.63
N ILE A 120 3.33 -0.06 -9.40
CA ILE A 120 2.81 -0.94 -8.35
C ILE A 120 1.31 -1.13 -8.59
N THR A 121 0.87 -2.39 -8.75
CA THR A 121 -0.55 -2.72 -8.91
C THR A 121 -1.26 -2.82 -7.57
N ASP A 122 -2.60 -2.76 -7.60
CA ASP A 122 -3.43 -2.88 -6.41
C ASP A 122 -3.27 -4.25 -5.73
N GLU A 123 -3.09 -5.32 -6.52
CA GLU A 123 -2.84 -6.66 -6.01
C GLU A 123 -1.48 -6.74 -5.33
N GLN A 124 -0.45 -6.12 -5.92
CA GLN A 124 0.91 -6.12 -5.36
C GLN A 124 0.96 -5.37 -4.02
N ILE A 125 0.37 -4.17 -3.94
CA ILE A 125 0.37 -3.42 -2.67
C ILE A 125 -0.51 -4.09 -1.63
N THR A 126 -1.67 -4.66 -2.03
CA THR A 126 -2.54 -5.40 -1.12
C THR A 126 -1.82 -6.60 -0.52
N GLN A 127 -1.13 -7.40 -1.33
CA GLN A 127 -0.36 -8.53 -0.82
C GLN A 127 0.77 -8.07 0.11
N ALA A 128 1.49 -7.00 -0.26
CA ALA A 128 2.53 -6.43 0.59
C ALA A 128 1.97 -5.92 1.92
N MET A 129 0.76 -5.35 1.94
CA MET A 129 0.07 -4.94 3.16
C MET A 129 -0.30 -6.13 4.04
N ILE A 130 -0.81 -7.22 3.46
CA ILE A 130 -1.14 -8.47 4.18
C ILE A 130 0.12 -9.03 4.86
N ASP A 131 1.19 -9.21 4.09
CA ASP A 131 2.45 -9.75 4.60
C ASP A 131 3.04 -8.84 5.68
N LYS A 132 3.00 -7.52 5.44
CA LYS A 132 3.51 -6.53 6.39
C LYS A 132 2.70 -6.49 7.68
N LEU A 133 1.38 -6.66 7.60
CA LEU A 133 0.50 -6.73 8.77
C LEU A 133 0.83 -7.95 9.63
N ALA A 134 1.07 -9.12 9.02
CA ALA A 134 1.48 -10.32 9.74
C ALA A 134 2.81 -10.09 10.49
N VAL A 135 3.80 -9.49 9.83
CA VAL A 135 5.08 -9.10 10.47
C VAL A 135 4.87 -8.10 11.61
N ASN A 136 4.00 -7.09 11.42
CA ASN A 136 3.73 -6.09 12.46
C ASN A 136 3.03 -6.68 13.69
N LYS A 137 2.12 -7.63 13.50
CA LYS A 137 1.45 -8.36 14.60
C LYS A 137 2.39 -9.26 15.40
N ALA A 138 3.43 -9.80 14.76
CA ALA A 138 4.42 -10.66 15.41
C ALA A 138 5.51 -9.88 16.18
N ARG A 139 5.53 -8.54 16.08
CA ARG A 139 6.54 -7.68 16.74
C ARG A 139 6.13 -7.31 18.16
N GLN A 140 7.13 -6.98 18.96
CA GLN A 140 6.92 -6.35 20.25
C GLN A 140 6.91 -4.83 20.10
N TRP A 141 5.94 -4.20 20.76
CA TRP A 141 5.70 -2.77 20.71
C TRP A 141 5.78 -2.18 22.12
N PRO A 142 6.37 -0.98 22.29
CA PRO A 142 6.32 -0.28 23.57
C PRO A 142 4.90 0.24 23.85
N GLU A 143 4.70 0.71 25.08
CA GLU A 143 3.43 1.28 25.54
C GLU A 143 2.94 2.46 24.67
N PRO A 144 1.62 2.58 24.45
CA PRO A 144 0.86 3.80 24.65
C PRO A 144 1.51 5.19 24.69
N LYS A 145 1.86 5.91 23.61
CA LYS A 145 2.08 7.37 23.72
C LYS A 145 1.40 8.15 22.60
N ASP A 146 0.55 9.08 22.98
CA ASP A 146 -0.19 9.95 22.06
C ASP A 146 0.72 10.98 21.40
N GLY A 147 0.41 11.33 20.15
CA GLY A 147 1.15 12.30 19.34
C GLY A 147 2.56 11.88 18.89
N GLU A 148 3.02 10.67 19.20
CA GLU A 148 4.43 10.27 19.01
C GLU A 148 4.56 9.02 18.13
N PRO A 149 5.52 9.00 17.18
CA PRO A 149 5.79 7.82 16.36
C PRO A 149 6.22 6.63 17.24
N ARG A 150 5.53 5.49 17.06
CA ARG A 150 5.90 4.25 17.76
C ARG A 150 6.79 3.36 16.91
N MET A 151 7.94 3.01 17.45
CA MET A 151 8.86 2.06 16.82
C MET A 151 8.79 0.71 17.54
N HIS A 152 8.77 -0.38 16.77
CA HIS A 152 8.88 -1.74 17.30
C HIS A 152 10.25 -1.94 17.97
N LEU A 153 10.27 -2.77 19.00
CA LEU A 153 11.50 -3.24 19.61
C LEU A 153 12.23 -4.12 18.60
N ARG A 154 13.49 -3.78 18.30
CA ARG A 154 14.32 -4.58 17.39
C ARG A 154 14.80 -5.81 18.12
N SER A 155 14.77 -6.97 17.44
CA SER A 155 15.49 -8.14 17.93
C SER A 155 17.01 -7.89 17.92
N GLU A 156 17.76 -8.69 18.66
CA GLU A 156 19.23 -8.66 18.59
C GLU A 156 19.73 -8.90 17.16
N ASP A 157 19.11 -9.83 16.44
CA ASP A 157 19.43 -10.13 15.05
C ASP A 157 19.12 -8.97 14.10
N GLU A 158 17.96 -8.31 14.25
CA GLU A 158 17.64 -7.12 13.46
C GLU A 158 18.65 -5.99 13.73
N SER A 159 19.03 -5.82 15.00
CA SER A 159 20.03 -4.83 15.41
C SER A 159 21.42 -5.14 14.85
N LEU A 160 21.83 -6.41 14.89
CA LEU A 160 23.11 -6.89 14.34
C LEU A 160 23.14 -6.73 12.82
N ASN A 161 22.07 -7.12 12.13
CA ASN A 161 21.96 -7.00 10.68
C ASN A 161 21.93 -5.53 10.22
N ALA A 162 21.20 -4.67 10.93
CA ALA A 162 21.20 -3.23 10.67
C ALA A 162 22.61 -2.63 10.87
N ARG A 163 23.34 -3.04 11.92
CA ARG A 163 24.73 -2.63 12.15
C ARG A 163 25.65 -3.12 11.02
N ARG A 164 25.51 -4.38 10.59
CA ARG A 164 26.28 -4.94 9.46
C ARG A 164 26.03 -4.16 8.18
N ARG A 165 24.78 -3.80 7.89
CA ARG A 165 24.41 -2.97 6.73
C ARG A 165 25.07 -1.60 6.78
N ARG A 166 24.94 -0.86 7.90
CA ARG A 166 25.58 0.46 8.08
C ARG A 166 27.09 0.38 7.92
N ASN A 167 27.72 -0.67 8.45
CA ASN A 167 29.16 -0.88 8.29
C ASN A 167 29.55 -1.11 6.82
N ARG A 168 28.76 -1.89 6.07
CA ARG A 168 29.00 -2.09 4.63
C ARG A 168 28.88 -0.80 3.84
N GLU A 169 27.83 -0.01 4.09
CA GLU A 169 27.59 1.29 3.44
C GLU A 169 28.70 2.30 3.77
N SER A 170 29.08 2.42 5.04
CA SER A 170 30.20 3.26 5.48
C SER A 170 31.51 2.85 4.81
N ASN A 171 31.81 1.55 4.79
CA ASN A 171 33.00 1.03 4.10
C ASN A 171 32.97 1.28 2.59
N ALA A 172 31.80 1.22 1.94
CA ALA A 172 31.67 1.53 0.52
C ALA A 172 31.97 3.02 0.25
N ARG A 173 31.37 3.93 1.02
CA ARG A 173 31.65 5.38 0.94
C ARG A 173 33.11 5.71 1.19
N ALA A 174 33.74 5.03 2.16
CA ALA A 174 35.17 5.20 2.42
C ALA A 174 36.02 4.78 1.20
N ARG A 175 35.68 3.67 0.54
CA ARG A 175 36.39 3.18 -0.67
C ARG A 175 36.24 4.10 -1.86
N GLU A 176 35.09 4.74 -2.03
CA GLU A 176 34.86 5.73 -3.08
C GLU A 176 35.78 6.95 -2.93
N ARG A 177 36.14 7.29 -1.68
CA ARG A 177 37.02 8.43 -1.34
C ARG A 177 38.51 8.07 -1.29
N GLU A 178 38.89 6.80 -1.53
CA GLU A 178 40.30 6.37 -1.46
C GLU A 178 41.12 6.92 -2.64
N THR A 179 42.31 7.47 -2.34
CA THR A 179 43.31 7.79 -3.35
C THR A 179 43.90 6.51 -3.96
N PRO A 180 44.51 6.56 -5.17
CA PRO A 180 45.15 5.38 -5.78
C PRO A 180 46.20 4.71 -4.87
N ALA A 181 46.98 5.49 -4.11
CA ALA A 181 47.97 4.98 -3.16
C ALA A 181 47.32 4.24 -1.98
N GLN A 182 46.26 4.80 -1.40
CA GLN A 182 45.49 4.17 -0.31
C GLN A 182 44.83 2.86 -0.77
N ARG A 183 44.27 2.87 -1.99
CA ARG A 183 43.68 1.67 -2.60
C ARG A 183 44.71 0.56 -2.77
N LYS A 184 45.92 0.89 -3.28
CA LYS A 184 47.02 -0.07 -3.47
C LYS A 184 47.44 -0.70 -2.13
N ALA A 185 47.66 0.13 -1.10
CA ALA A 185 48.03 -0.33 0.24
C ALA A 185 46.97 -1.25 0.86
N ARG A 186 45.67 -0.92 0.72
CA ARG A 186 44.58 -1.78 1.21
C ARG A 186 44.54 -3.13 0.49
N LEU A 187 44.68 -3.14 -0.84
CA LEU A 187 44.70 -4.37 -1.63
C LEU A 187 45.88 -5.27 -1.25
N GLU A 188 47.05 -4.69 -1.02
CA GLU A 188 48.23 -5.41 -0.53
C GLU A 188 48.01 -6.00 0.86
N LYS A 189 47.48 -5.22 1.80
CA LYS A 189 47.09 -5.71 3.13
C LYS A 189 46.08 -6.86 3.06
N ASN A 190 45.10 -6.78 2.15
CA ASN A 190 44.14 -7.84 1.92
C ASN A 190 44.79 -9.11 1.33
N ARG A 191 45.72 -8.97 0.39
CA ARG A 191 46.50 -10.09 -0.17
C ARG A 191 47.31 -10.81 0.91
N LEU A 192 48.01 -10.05 1.77
CA LEU A 192 48.77 -10.61 2.89
C LEU A 192 47.87 -11.36 3.87
N LYS A 193 46.71 -10.78 4.23
CA LYS A 193 45.75 -11.43 5.13
C LYS A 193 45.20 -12.75 4.55
N MET A 194 44.93 -12.79 3.25
CA MET A 194 44.47 -14.02 2.58
C MET A 194 45.58 -15.08 2.50
N ALA A 195 46.84 -14.67 2.29
CA ALA A 195 47.98 -15.58 2.29
C ALA A 195 48.21 -16.23 3.68
N LEU A 196 48.12 -15.44 4.75
CA LEU A 196 48.20 -15.93 6.15
C LEU A 196 47.07 -16.93 6.46
N ARG A 197 45.84 -16.63 6.05
CA ARG A 197 44.68 -17.49 6.30
C ARG A 197 44.75 -18.82 5.54
N ARG A 198 45.37 -18.84 4.35
CA ARG A 198 45.65 -20.09 3.60
C ARG A 198 46.74 -20.94 4.25
N LYS A 199 47.74 -20.32 4.87
CA LYS A 199 48.80 -21.04 5.62
C LYS A 199 48.32 -21.57 6.98
N GLY A 200 47.38 -20.88 7.63
CA GLY A 200 46.84 -21.28 8.94
C GLY A 200 45.66 -22.26 8.92
N GLY A 201 45.11 -22.58 7.75
CA GLY A 201 44.05 -23.58 7.56
C GLY A 201 44.55 -24.99 7.23
N ALA A 202 45.88 -25.19 7.24
CA ALA A 202 46.50 -26.50 7.13
C ALA A 202 46.85 -27.02 8.55
N LYS A 203 45.83 -27.46 9.28
CA LYS A 203 45.92 -28.41 10.39
C LYS A 203 44.65 -29.23 10.41
#